data_AF-A0A1I8HEH9-F1
#
_entry.id   AF-A0A1I8HEH9-F1
#
_cell.length_a   1.000
_cell.length_b   1.000
_cell.length_c   1.000
_cell.angle_alpha   90.00
_cell.angle_beta   90.00
_cell.angle_gamma   90.00
#
_symmetry.space_group_name_H-M   'P 1'
#
loop_
_entity.id
_entity.type
_entity.pdbx_description
1 polymer ?
#
loop_
_entity_poly.entity_id
_entity_poly.type
_entity_poly.pdbx_seq_one_letter_code
_entity_poly.pdbx_strand_id
1 'polypeptide(L)'
;MKPATLILTIFALSAAVSLDCIPGTATASRHSSSRRQPIRFGSFNIQIFGRKKARDAFVMNNLARILNRYDILVVMEIRDKSGEAFRKLVERANRDERRDPFSYVISVRTGRTVRETA
;
A
#
# COMPACT_ATOMS: atom_id res chain seq x y z
N MET A 1 -19.57 21.75 38.08
CA MET A 1 -19.96 20.71 37.10
C MET A 1 -18.76 19.81 36.92
N LYS A 2 -18.83 18.57 37.43
CA LYS A 2 -17.68 17.66 37.58
C LYS A 2 -17.44 16.86 36.29
N PRO A 3 -16.19 16.71 35.80
CA PRO A 3 -15.87 15.79 34.71
C PRO A 3 -15.88 14.34 35.20
N ALA A 4 -16.57 13.46 34.48
CA ALA A 4 -16.70 12.05 34.83
C ALA A 4 -15.46 11.27 34.39
N THR A 5 -14.61 10.98 35.38
CA THR A 5 -13.54 9.99 35.37
C THR A 5 -14.15 8.58 35.34
N LEU A 6 -13.98 7.84 34.25
CA LEU A 6 -14.29 6.40 34.19
C LEU A 6 -12.99 5.61 34.34
N ILE A 7 -12.59 5.39 35.59
CA ILE A 7 -11.65 4.34 36.00
C ILE A 7 -12.49 3.07 36.15
N LEU A 8 -12.22 2.05 35.36
CA LEU A 8 -12.54 0.67 35.74
C LEU A 8 -11.33 -0.21 35.45
N THR A 9 -10.36 -0.06 36.34
CA THR A 9 -9.38 -1.06 36.73
C THR A 9 -10.11 -2.38 37.04
N ILE A 10 -9.96 -3.38 36.17
CA ILE A 10 -10.34 -4.74 36.50
C ILE A 10 -9.27 -5.32 37.43
N PHE A 11 -9.74 -5.60 38.63
CA PHE A 11 -9.12 -6.22 39.77
C PHE A 11 -8.16 -7.37 39.43
N ALA A 12 -6.99 -7.32 40.05
CA ALA A 12 -6.16 -8.49 40.29
C ALA A 12 -6.96 -9.55 41.05
N LEU A 13 -7.02 -10.77 40.52
CA LEU A 13 -7.33 -11.96 41.31
C LEU A 13 -6.05 -12.78 41.43
N SER A 14 -5.49 -12.75 42.64
CA SER A 14 -4.46 -13.66 43.10
C SER A 14 -5.04 -15.07 43.24
N ALA A 15 -4.33 -16.05 42.68
CA ALA A 15 -4.23 -17.36 43.29
C ALA A 15 -2.82 -17.89 43.00
N ALA A 16 -1.99 -17.91 44.04
CA ALA A 16 -0.73 -18.61 44.05
C ALA A 16 -0.99 -20.13 44.01
N VAL A 17 -0.27 -20.84 43.14
CA VAL A 17 0.10 -22.24 43.36
C VAL A 17 1.60 -22.31 43.22
N SER A 18 2.28 -22.50 44.35
CA SER A 18 3.68 -22.87 44.41
C SER A 18 3.82 -24.35 44.02
N LEU A 19 4.58 -24.65 42.98
CA LEU A 19 5.30 -25.92 42.83
C LEU A 19 6.62 -25.65 42.09
N ASP A 20 7.69 -25.80 42.85
CA ASP A 20 9.06 -26.17 42.53
C ASP A 20 9.57 -26.08 41.08
N CYS A 21 10.75 -25.45 40.97
CA CYS A 21 11.64 -25.49 39.83
C CYS A 21 11.92 -26.95 39.40
N ILE A 22 11.32 -27.38 38.29
CA ILE A 22 11.80 -28.53 37.52
C ILE A 22 12.79 -28.00 36.46
N PRO A 23 14.10 -28.33 36.53
CA PRO A 23 15.04 -27.98 35.48
C PRO A 23 14.81 -28.92 34.30
N GLY A 24 14.12 -28.45 33.27
CA GLY A 24 14.04 -29.19 32.00
C GLY A 24 12.68 -29.11 31.35
N THR A 25 12.44 -28.00 30.66
CA THR A 25 11.86 -27.91 29.30
C THR A 25 11.48 -26.45 29.11
N ALA A 26 12.44 -25.66 28.61
CA ALA A 26 12.14 -24.36 28.05
C ALA A 26 11.23 -24.57 26.83
N THR A 27 9.92 -24.57 27.06
CA THR A 27 8.94 -24.35 26.00
C THR A 27 9.08 -22.89 25.62
N ALA A 28 10.03 -22.65 24.70
CA ALA A 28 10.23 -21.37 24.06
C ALA A 28 8.87 -20.93 23.51
N SER A 29 8.27 -19.92 24.17
CA SER A 29 7.16 -19.17 23.61
C SER A 29 7.63 -18.68 22.25
N ARG A 30 7.18 -19.37 21.20
CA ARG A 30 7.36 -18.94 19.82
C ARG A 30 6.55 -17.66 19.69
N HIS A 31 7.17 -16.55 20.05
CA HIS A 31 6.82 -15.26 19.46
C HIS A 31 6.94 -15.50 17.97
N SER A 32 5.81 -15.69 17.29
CA SER A 32 5.78 -15.67 15.84
C SER A 32 6.33 -14.30 15.47
N SER A 33 7.57 -14.28 15.01
CA SER A 33 8.16 -13.08 14.44
C SER A 33 7.29 -12.76 13.24
N SER A 34 6.27 -11.92 13.47
CA SER A 34 5.57 -11.18 12.43
C SER A 34 6.69 -10.63 11.54
N ARG A 35 6.87 -11.26 10.38
CA ARG A 35 7.90 -10.86 9.44
C ARG A 35 7.43 -9.52 8.90
N ARG A 36 7.77 -8.44 9.59
CA ARG A 36 7.43 -7.08 9.19
C ARG A 36 8.13 -6.83 7.86
N GLN A 37 7.39 -7.00 6.77
CA GLN A 37 7.89 -6.67 5.45
C GLN A 37 8.07 -5.15 5.40
N PRO A 38 9.21 -4.65 4.92
CA PRO A 38 9.40 -3.22 4.78
C PRO A 38 8.43 -2.67 3.74
N ILE A 39 7.84 -1.51 4.03
CA ILE A 39 6.98 -0.78 3.08
C ILE A 39 7.85 -0.20 1.96
N ARG A 40 7.48 -0.44 0.72
CA ARG A 40 8.22 -0.03 -0.48
C ARG A 40 7.58 1.21 -1.09
N PHE A 41 8.36 2.28 -1.12
CA PHE A 41 8.01 3.55 -1.77
C PHE A 41 8.79 3.70 -3.07
N GLY A 42 8.20 4.38 -4.05
CA GLY A 42 8.89 4.68 -5.30
C GLY A 42 8.33 5.89 -6.03
N SER A 43 9.11 6.39 -6.98
CA SER A 43 8.61 7.29 -8.02
C SER A 43 9.04 6.75 -9.38
N PHE A 44 8.18 6.90 -10.38
CA PHE A 44 8.44 6.40 -11.72
C PHE A 44 7.90 7.37 -12.78
N ASN A 45 8.82 7.88 -13.58
CA ASN A 45 8.48 8.67 -14.76
C ASN A 45 8.29 7.72 -15.96
N ILE A 46 7.06 7.59 -16.47
CA ILE A 46 6.73 6.69 -17.58
C ILE A 46 7.02 7.34 -18.96
N GLN A 47 7.47 8.60 -18.96
CA GLN A 47 7.79 9.44 -20.13
C GLN A 47 6.64 9.56 -21.13
N ILE A 48 5.90 10.67 -21.16
CA ILE A 48 4.78 10.85 -22.10
C ILE A 48 3.77 9.67 -22.01
N PHE A 49 3.25 9.40 -20.82
CA PHE A 49 2.24 8.35 -20.64
C PHE A 49 0.86 8.87 -21.04
N GLY A 50 0.38 8.45 -22.21
CA GLY A 50 -0.94 8.82 -22.72
C GLY A 50 -1.61 7.71 -23.52
N ARG A 51 -2.70 8.03 -24.21
CA ARG A 51 -3.54 7.07 -24.96
C ARG A 51 -2.73 6.16 -25.90
N LYS A 52 -1.70 6.68 -26.57
CA LYS A 52 -0.85 5.88 -27.47
C LYS A 52 -0.14 4.74 -26.74
N LYS A 53 0.53 5.01 -25.61
CA LYS A 53 1.19 3.98 -24.80
C LYS A 53 0.18 3.04 -24.13
N ALA A 54 -0.97 3.57 -23.72
CA ALA A 54 -2.01 2.77 -23.06
C ALA A 54 -2.73 1.77 -23.98
N ARG A 55 -2.60 1.90 -25.32
CA ARG A 55 -3.13 0.94 -26.30
C ARG A 55 -2.21 -0.27 -26.49
N ASP A 56 -0.94 -0.16 -26.11
CA ASP A 56 0.01 -1.25 -26.24
C ASP A 56 -0.11 -2.19 -25.03
N ALA A 57 -0.63 -3.39 -25.27
CA ALA A 57 -0.85 -4.38 -24.23
C ALA A 57 0.46 -4.86 -23.59
N PHE A 58 1.53 -4.99 -24.37
CA PHE A 58 2.84 -5.41 -23.86
C PHE A 58 3.41 -4.35 -22.91
N VAL A 59 3.32 -3.07 -23.28
CA VAL A 59 3.72 -1.96 -22.41
C VAL A 59 2.89 -1.94 -21.13
N MET A 60 1.56 -2.01 -21.24
CA MET A 60 0.65 -1.97 -20.07
C MET A 60 0.88 -3.14 -19.11
N ASN A 61 1.19 -4.34 -19.61
CA ASN A 61 1.53 -5.49 -18.78
C ASN A 61 2.84 -5.27 -18.01
N ASN A 62 3.87 -4.72 -18.66
CA ASN A 62 5.13 -4.42 -17.98
C ASN A 62 4.99 -3.28 -16.95
N LEU A 63 4.22 -2.25 -17.27
CA LEU A 63 3.93 -1.17 -16.32
C LEU A 63 3.18 -1.70 -15.09
N ALA A 64 2.16 -2.54 -15.26
CA ALA A 64 1.45 -3.17 -14.15
C ALA A 64 2.39 -4.00 -13.25
N ARG A 65 3.30 -4.78 -13.85
CA ARG A 65 4.33 -5.53 -13.10
C ARG A 65 5.27 -4.61 -12.32
N ILE A 66 5.64 -3.45 -12.87
CA ILE A 66 6.46 -2.44 -12.19
C ILE A 66 5.71 -1.85 -11.00
N LEU A 67 4.44 -1.45 -11.19
CA LEU A 67 3.58 -0.91 -10.13
C LEU A 67 3.48 -1.88 -8.95
N ASN A 68 3.25 -3.16 -9.26
CA ASN A 68 3.10 -4.23 -8.27
C ASN A 68 4.34 -4.52 -7.41
N ARG A 69 5.50 -3.88 -7.67
CA ARG A 69 6.69 -4.00 -6.80
C ARG A 69 6.66 -3.10 -5.57
N TYR A 70 5.80 -2.07 -5.58
CA TYR A 70 5.74 -1.03 -4.57
C TYR A 70 4.41 -1.06 -3.82
N ASP A 71 4.40 -0.59 -2.58
CA ASP A 71 3.19 -0.37 -1.80
C ASP A 71 2.65 1.04 -2.08
N ILE A 72 3.54 2.02 -2.24
CA ILE A 72 3.20 3.41 -2.57
C ILE A 72 4.08 3.88 -3.73
N LEU A 73 3.47 4.35 -4.81
CA LEU A 73 4.17 4.77 -6.02
C LEU A 73 3.65 6.12 -6.54
N VAL A 74 4.58 7.04 -6.80
CA VAL A 74 4.29 8.27 -7.54
C VAL A 74 4.57 8.05 -9.02
N VAL A 75 3.54 8.21 -9.88
CA VAL A 75 3.68 8.10 -11.34
C VAL A 75 3.70 9.49 -11.96
N MET A 76 4.72 9.77 -12.77
CA MET A 76 4.94 11.07 -13.40
C MET A 76 4.82 11.04 -14.91
N GLU A 77 4.66 12.23 -15.49
CA GLU A 77 4.47 12.47 -16.92
C GLU A 77 3.25 11.79 -17.55
N ILE A 78 2.14 11.80 -16.82
CA ILE A 78 0.83 11.48 -17.39
C ILE A 78 0.44 12.61 -18.34
N ARG A 79 0.39 12.30 -19.64
CA ARG A 79 -0.03 13.18 -20.73
C ARG A 79 -1.26 12.61 -21.41
N ASP A 80 -2.34 12.52 -20.63
CA ASP A 80 -3.65 12.08 -21.12
C ASP A 80 -4.75 13.07 -20.71
N LYS A 81 -5.32 13.77 -21.69
CA LYS A 81 -6.41 14.73 -21.42
C LYS A 81 -7.70 14.03 -20.98
N SER A 82 -7.92 12.77 -21.38
CA SER A 82 -9.18 12.07 -21.06
C SER A 82 -9.16 11.36 -19.70
N GLY A 83 -7.99 11.25 -19.05
CA GLY A 83 -7.84 10.54 -17.77
C GLY A 83 -8.01 9.01 -17.86
N GLU A 84 -8.17 8.44 -19.06
CA GLU A 84 -8.46 7.01 -19.23
C GLU A 84 -7.21 6.13 -19.15
N ALA A 85 -6.08 6.62 -19.63
CA ALA A 85 -4.85 5.85 -19.74
C ALA A 85 -4.38 5.35 -18.37
N PHE A 86 -4.40 6.24 -17.36
CA PHE A 86 -3.99 5.89 -16.01
C PHE A 86 -4.98 4.99 -15.30
N ARG A 87 -6.30 5.24 -15.46
CA ARG A 87 -7.33 4.33 -14.96
C ARG A 87 -7.14 2.90 -15.49
N LYS A 88 -6.93 2.74 -16.80
CA LYS A 88 -6.68 1.43 -17.43
C LYS A 88 -5.42 0.74 -16.89
N LEU A 89 -4.40 1.51 -16.50
CA LEU A 89 -3.17 0.97 -15.93
C LEU A 89 -3.40 0.43 -14.51
N VAL A 90 -4.11 1.20 -13.67
CA VAL A 90 -4.45 0.76 -12.31
C VAL A 90 -5.38 -0.46 -12.36
N GLU A 91 -6.40 -0.44 -13.22
CA GLU A 91 -7.27 -1.60 -13.44
C GLU A 91 -6.47 -2.83 -13.85
N ARG A 92 -5.51 -2.68 -14.77
CA ARG A 92 -4.62 -3.78 -15.16
C ARG A 92 -3.79 -4.29 -13.99
N ALA A 93 -3.23 -3.40 -13.16
CA ALA A 93 -2.42 -3.78 -12.00
C ALA A 93 -3.24 -4.52 -10.93
N ASN A 94 -4.53 -4.21 -10.81
CA ASN A 94 -5.45 -4.81 -9.85
C ASN A 94 -6.13 -6.10 -10.33
N ARG A 95 -5.95 -6.53 -11.59
CA ARG A 95 -6.60 -7.75 -12.13
C ARG A 95 -6.11 -9.03 -11.47
N ASP A 96 -4.83 -9.10 -11.13
CA ASP A 96 -4.21 -10.30 -10.58
C ASP A 96 -4.45 -10.34 -9.07
N GLU A 97 -5.69 -10.66 -8.65
CA GLU A 97 -6.19 -10.88 -7.27
C GLU A 97 -5.23 -10.47 -6.15
N ARG A 98 -4.88 -9.18 -6.11
CA ARG A 98 -3.92 -8.67 -5.16
C ARG A 98 -4.63 -8.59 -3.83
N ARG A 99 -3.99 -9.10 -2.76
CA ARG A 99 -4.52 -9.01 -1.40
C ARG A 99 -4.92 -7.58 -1.02
N ASP A 100 -4.13 -6.61 -1.48
CA ASP A 100 -4.32 -5.18 -1.25
C ASP A 100 -4.26 -4.44 -2.61
N PRO A 101 -5.42 -4.17 -3.25
CA PRO A 101 -5.50 -3.47 -4.54
C PRO A 101 -5.09 -1.99 -4.45
N PHE A 102 -4.59 -1.43 -5.55
CA PHE A 102 -4.26 -0.01 -5.62
C PHE A 102 -5.52 0.87 -5.63
N SER A 103 -5.49 1.91 -4.81
CA SER A 103 -6.24 3.15 -5.00
C SER A 103 -5.30 4.24 -5.52
N TYR A 104 -5.83 5.31 -6.10
CA TYR A 104 -5.02 6.39 -6.65
C TYR A 104 -5.67 7.77 -6.53
N VAL A 105 -4.83 8.80 -6.55
CA VAL A 105 -5.22 10.21 -6.66
C VAL A 105 -4.48 10.80 -7.85
N ILE A 106 -5.17 11.56 -8.71
CA ILE A 106 -4.56 12.26 -9.84
C ILE A 106 -4.66 13.77 -9.60
N SER A 107 -3.57 14.50 -9.81
CA SER A 107 -3.59 15.95 -9.79
C SER A 107 -4.23 16.53 -11.05
N VAL A 108 -4.51 17.83 -11.03
CA VAL A 108 -4.72 18.58 -12.28
C VAL A 108 -3.46 18.51 -13.17
N ARG A 109 -3.63 18.75 -14.47
CA ARG A 109 -2.50 18.83 -15.39
C ARG A 109 -1.64 20.05 -15.07
N THR A 110 -0.36 19.84 -14.85
CA THR A 110 0.60 20.90 -14.50
C THR A 110 1.60 21.13 -15.64
N GLY A 111 1.93 22.40 -15.91
CA GLY A 111 2.96 22.78 -16.87
C GLY A 111 3.01 24.30 -17.09
N ARG A 112 4.22 24.84 -17.28
CA ARG A 112 4.43 26.29 -17.53
C ARG A 112 3.90 26.76 -18.87
N THR A 113 3.71 25.84 -19.82
CA THR A 113 3.16 26.12 -21.14
C THR A 113 1.99 25.20 -21.41
N VAL A 114 0.80 25.79 -21.58
CA VAL A 114 -0.38 25.08 -22.07
C VAL A 114 -0.20 24.96 -23.58
N ARG A 115 0.40 23.86 -24.06
CA ARG A 115 0.19 23.47 -25.45
C ARG A 115 -1.20 22.86 -25.52
N GLU A 116 -2.16 23.71 -25.87
CA GLU A 116 -3.52 23.36 -26.23
C GLU A 116 -3.48 22.84 -27.67
N THR A 117 -3.39 21.53 -27.82
CA THR A 117 -3.67 20.92 -29.12
C THR A 117 -5.18 20.98 -29.32
N ALA A 118 -5.60 21.73 -30.35
CA ALA A 118 -6.93 21.73 -30.96
C ALA A 118 -7.33 20.32 -31.42
#